data_AF-M1D627-F1
#
_entry.id   AF-M1D627-F1
#
_cell.length_a   1.000
_cell.length_b   1.000
_cell.length_c   1.000
_cell.angle_alpha   90.00
_cell.angle_beta   90.00
_cell.angle_gamma   90.00
#
_symmetry.space_group_name_H-M   'P 1'
#
loop_
_entity.id
_entity.type
_entity.pdbx_description
1 polymer ?
#
loop_
_entity_poly.entity_id
_entity_poly.type
_entity_poly.pdbx_seq_one_letter_code
_entity_poly.pdbx_strand_id
1 'polypeptide(L)'
;MDISHKRETYGIRDMNNAGERPSNRPNNQYDMVRTLRRTTSYVDEDHIFVGFQDVVQTLLTELLKPEPHRRVISIYGMGGLGKTTLARNLYISPNIASSFPTRAWICVSQEYNTMDLLWNIIKSIQGCTKETLDLLEKMTERDLEIYLRDLLKEPKYHVVVDDLWHREAWESFEMSISR
;
A
#
# COMPACT_ATOMS: atom_id res chain seq x y z
N MET A 1 7.56 -34.64 12.26
CA MET A 1 7.29 -34.14 10.90
C MET A 1 8.62 -34.03 10.19
N ASP A 2 8.84 -34.86 9.19
CA ASP A 2 10.13 -34.96 8.49
C ASP A 2 10.18 -33.89 7.38
N ILE A 3 11.01 -32.88 7.59
CA ILE A 3 11.12 -31.70 6.72
C ILE A 3 11.75 -32.09 5.37
N SER A 4 12.48 -33.20 5.34
CA SER A 4 13.20 -33.71 4.17
C SER A 4 12.25 -34.04 3.02
N HIS A 5 11.10 -34.65 3.32
CA HIS A 5 10.15 -35.11 2.30
C HIS A 5 9.38 -33.97 1.61
N LYS A 6 9.15 -32.84 2.32
CA LYS A 6 8.48 -31.66 1.74
C LYS A 6 9.37 -30.92 0.74
N ARG A 7 10.70 -31.01 0.87
CA ARG A 7 11.65 -30.29 0.00
C ARG A 7 11.62 -30.81 -1.44
N GLU A 8 11.44 -32.12 -1.60
CA GLU A 8 11.27 -32.75 -2.93
C GLU A 8 9.93 -32.40 -3.57
N THR A 9 8.84 -32.37 -2.80
CA THR A 9 7.50 -32.02 -3.30
C THR A 9 7.47 -30.63 -3.95
N TYR A 10 8.25 -29.69 -3.43
CA TYR A 10 8.30 -28.31 -3.92
C TYR A 10 9.56 -27.99 -4.74
N GLY A 11 10.35 -29.00 -5.13
CA GLY A 11 11.52 -28.82 -6.01
C GLY A 11 12.60 -27.89 -5.45
N ILE A 12 12.74 -27.82 -4.12
CA ILE A 12 13.71 -26.95 -3.46
C ILE A 12 15.09 -27.62 -3.53
N ARG A 13 15.95 -27.13 -4.44
CA ARG A 13 17.33 -27.60 -4.59
C ARG A 13 18.28 -26.76 -3.74
N ASP A 14 19.25 -27.42 -3.09
CA ASP A 14 20.31 -26.74 -2.36
C ASP A 14 21.26 -26.01 -3.35
N MET A 15 21.54 -24.73 -3.06
CA MET A 15 22.27 -23.81 -3.94
C MET A 15 23.81 -23.96 -3.90
N ASN A 16 24.34 -25.19 -3.80
CA ASN A 16 25.79 -25.40 -3.66
C ASN A 16 26.51 -25.87 -4.93
N ASN A 17 25.86 -25.96 -6.09
CA ASN A 17 26.56 -26.21 -7.36
C ASN A 17 26.35 -25.06 -8.35
N ALA A 18 27.43 -24.33 -8.59
CA ALA A 18 27.54 -23.27 -9.56
C ALA A 18 27.48 -23.84 -11.00
N GLY A 19 26.50 -23.37 -11.75
CA GLY A 19 26.43 -23.43 -13.21
C GLY A 19 25.84 -22.11 -13.68
N GLU A 20 26.59 -21.39 -14.52
CA GLU A 20 26.41 -19.99 -14.88
C GLU A 20 24.96 -19.63 -15.29
N ARG A 21 24.42 -18.59 -14.66
CA ARG A 21 23.19 -17.88 -15.08
C ARG A 21 23.36 -16.39 -14.81
N PRO A 22 22.76 -15.48 -15.63
CA PRO A 22 23.05 -14.06 -15.58
C PRO A 22 22.66 -13.47 -14.22
N SER A 23 23.62 -12.79 -13.60
CA SER A 23 23.51 -12.25 -12.25
C SER A 23 22.73 -10.93 -12.22
N ASN A 24 21.42 -11.01 -11.99
CA ASN A 24 20.68 -9.97 -11.26
C ASN A 24 20.44 -10.46 -9.84
N ARG A 25 21.52 -10.57 -9.05
CA ARG A 25 21.42 -10.80 -7.61
C ARG A 25 21.19 -9.45 -6.93
N PRO A 26 20.15 -9.30 -6.09
CA PRO A 26 20.01 -8.12 -5.24
C PRO A 26 21.15 -8.11 -4.22
N ASN A 27 21.87 -7.00 -4.13
CA ASN A 27 23.13 -6.89 -3.38
C ASN A 27 22.95 -6.62 -1.87
N ASN A 28 21.78 -6.90 -1.28
CA ASN A 28 21.60 -6.73 0.15
C ASN A 28 20.50 -7.62 0.74
N GLN A 29 20.64 -8.02 2.00
CA GLN A 29 19.65 -8.82 2.73
C GLN A 29 18.28 -8.11 2.79
N TYR A 30 18.28 -6.78 2.79
CA TYR A 30 17.09 -5.94 2.72
C TYR A 30 16.33 -6.05 1.38
N ASP A 31 17.03 -6.24 0.26
CA ASP A 31 16.38 -6.38 -1.06
C ASP A 31 15.69 -7.74 -1.23
N MET A 32 16.19 -8.79 -0.57
CA MET A 32 15.49 -10.07 -0.50
C MET A 32 14.18 -9.95 0.28
N VAL A 33 14.17 -9.23 1.42
CA VAL A 33 12.94 -8.94 2.17
C VAL A 33 11.96 -8.12 1.33
N ARG A 34 12.44 -7.14 0.56
CA ARG A 34 11.61 -6.37 -0.41
C ARG A 34 10.97 -7.28 -1.47
N THR A 35 11.72 -8.24 -2.00
CA THR A 35 11.23 -9.21 -3.00
C THR A 35 10.20 -10.17 -2.41
N LEU A 36 10.38 -10.60 -1.16
CA LEU A 36 9.48 -11.48 -0.41
C LEU A 36 8.20 -10.77 0.08
N ARG A 37 8.26 -9.45 0.32
CA ARG A 37 7.11 -8.61 0.69
C ARG A 37 6.25 -8.17 -0.49
N ARG A 38 6.41 -8.77 -1.68
CA ARG A 38 5.41 -8.62 -2.73
C ARG A 38 4.10 -9.20 -2.23
N THR A 39 3.25 -8.35 -1.66
CA THR A 39 1.82 -8.60 -1.58
C THR A 39 1.34 -8.47 -3.02
N THR A 40 1.47 -9.55 -3.78
CA THR A 40 0.73 -9.68 -5.02
C THR A 40 -0.72 -9.39 -4.69
N SER A 41 -1.34 -8.47 -5.42
CA SER A 41 -2.75 -8.07 -5.31
C SER A 41 -3.72 -9.20 -5.68
N TYR A 42 -3.33 -10.46 -5.45
CA TYR A 42 -4.21 -11.59 -5.60
C TYR A 42 -5.27 -11.43 -4.51
N VAL A 43 -6.48 -11.12 -4.94
CA VAL A 43 -7.65 -11.03 -4.09
C VAL A 43 -7.92 -12.45 -3.64
N ASP A 44 -7.35 -12.83 -2.50
CA ASP A 44 -7.87 -13.96 -1.75
C ASP A 44 -9.08 -13.41 -0.98
N GLU A 45 -10.26 -13.52 -1.59
CA GLU A 45 -11.55 -13.15 -0.98
C GLU A 45 -11.80 -13.94 0.32
N ASP A 46 -11.03 -15.02 0.54
CA ASP A 46 -11.15 -15.97 1.65
C ASP A 46 -10.14 -15.76 2.79
N HIS A 47 -9.57 -14.55 2.95
CA HIS A 47 -8.91 -14.23 4.22
C HIS A 47 -9.96 -14.07 5.33
N ILE A 48 -10.28 -15.19 5.99
CA ILE A 48 -11.11 -15.21 7.21
C ILE A 48 -10.40 -14.38 8.29
N PHE A 49 -10.75 -13.10 8.36
CA PHE A 49 -10.28 -12.18 9.36
C PHE A 49 -11.12 -12.38 10.63
N VAL A 50 -10.67 -13.25 11.52
CA VAL A 50 -11.34 -13.58 12.79
C VAL A 50 -10.72 -12.79 13.96
N GLY A 51 -11.56 -12.22 14.83
CA GLY A 51 -11.15 -11.65 16.11
C GLY A 51 -11.00 -10.12 16.16
N PHE A 52 -11.25 -9.42 15.06
CA PHE A 52 -11.13 -7.96 14.96
C PHE A 52 -12.38 -7.29 14.41
N GLN A 53 -13.51 -8.01 14.35
CA GLN A 53 -14.80 -7.52 13.86
C GLN A 53 -15.21 -6.23 14.57
N ASP A 54 -15.14 -6.20 15.91
CA ASP A 54 -15.53 -5.03 16.70
C ASP A 54 -14.64 -3.82 16.42
N VAL A 55 -13.34 -4.05 16.22
CA VAL A 55 -12.37 -3.00 15.86
C VAL A 55 -12.70 -2.45 14.48
N VAL A 56 -12.95 -3.31 13.49
CA VAL A 56 -13.37 -2.89 12.14
C VAL A 56 -14.65 -2.08 12.21
N GLN A 57 -15.67 -2.54 12.93
CA GLN A 57 -16.94 -1.82 13.05
C GLN A 57 -16.78 -0.45 13.73
N THR A 58 -15.95 -0.37 14.78
CA THR A 58 -15.63 0.88 15.45
C THR A 58 -14.93 1.85 14.48
N LEU A 59 -13.94 1.37 13.73
CA LEU A 59 -13.21 2.18 12.76
C LEU A 59 -14.08 2.60 11.57
N LEU A 60 -14.96 1.73 11.06
CA LEU A 60 -15.93 2.08 10.03
C LEU A 60 -16.90 3.17 10.52
N THR A 61 -17.44 2.99 11.72
CA THR A 61 -18.34 3.98 12.33
C THR A 61 -17.64 5.32 12.44
N GLU A 62 -16.37 5.33 12.85
CA GLU A 62 -15.55 6.53 12.94
C GLU A 62 -15.31 7.16 11.55
N LEU A 63 -14.84 6.39 10.56
CA LEU A 63 -14.55 6.88 9.21
C LEU A 63 -15.78 7.40 8.45
N LEU A 64 -16.98 6.89 8.76
CA LEU A 64 -18.22 7.22 8.05
C LEU A 64 -19.00 8.36 8.70
N LYS A 65 -18.55 8.92 9.83
CA LYS A 65 -19.22 10.07 10.45
C LYS A 65 -19.24 11.25 9.46
N PRO A 66 -20.37 11.97 9.36
CA PRO A 66 -20.44 13.19 8.57
C PRO A 66 -19.67 14.30 9.30
N GLU A 67 -18.43 14.53 8.90
CA GLU A 67 -17.59 15.62 9.41
C GLU A 67 -17.09 16.51 8.27
N PRO A 68 -17.02 17.84 8.47
CA PRO A 68 -16.60 18.78 7.43
C PRO A 68 -15.08 18.85 7.24
N HIS A 69 -14.28 18.17 8.07
CA HIS A 69 -12.82 18.23 8.04
C HIS A 69 -12.21 16.85 7.71
N ARG A 70 -10.97 16.86 7.22
CA ARG A 70 -10.19 15.64 7.00
C ARG A 70 -9.96 14.92 8.33
N ARG A 71 -10.27 13.62 8.38
CA ARG A 71 -9.98 12.75 9.52
C ARG A 71 -8.78 11.86 9.21
N VAL A 72 -7.92 11.67 10.22
CA VAL A 72 -6.77 10.78 10.16
C VAL A 72 -6.89 9.75 11.29
N ILE A 73 -6.74 8.47 10.95
CA ILE A 73 -6.68 7.37 11.91
C ILE A 73 -5.34 6.67 11.75
N SER A 74 -4.58 6.54 12.84
CA SER A 74 -3.30 5.82 12.86
C SER A 74 -3.50 4.42 13.43
N ILE A 75 -3.05 3.39 12.69
CA ILE A 75 -3.01 2.00 13.13
C ILE A 75 -1.54 1.63 13.37
N TYR A 76 -1.15 1.50 14.63
CA TYR A 76 0.24 1.22 15.02
C TYR A 76 0.33 0.00 15.95
N GLY A 77 1.53 -0.54 16.11
CA GLY A 77 1.79 -1.74 16.91
C GLY A 77 2.91 -2.58 16.34
N MET A 78 3.31 -3.63 17.07
CA MET A 78 4.39 -4.53 16.66
C MET A 78 4.15 -5.18 15.29
N GLY A 79 5.24 -5.62 14.65
CA GLY A 79 5.17 -6.40 13.42
C GLY A 79 4.39 -7.71 13.62
N GLY A 80 3.68 -8.16 12.59
CA GLY A 80 2.92 -9.42 12.64
C GLY A 80 1.53 -9.34 13.30
N LEU A 81 1.13 -8.20 13.87
CA LEU A 81 -0.20 -8.03 14.49
C LEU A 81 -1.36 -7.82 13.50
N GLY A 82 -1.12 -7.95 12.19
CA GLY A 82 -2.19 -7.82 11.19
C GLY A 82 -2.68 -6.38 10.92
N LYS A 83 -1.88 -5.35 11.24
CA LYS A 83 -2.24 -3.93 10.99
C LYS A 83 -2.63 -3.65 9.54
N THR A 84 -1.79 -4.08 8.60
CA THR A 84 -2.04 -3.99 7.16
C THR A 84 -3.31 -4.77 6.77
N THR A 85 -3.56 -5.92 7.41
CA THR A 85 -4.78 -6.71 7.19
C THR A 85 -6.02 -5.95 7.68
N LEU A 86 -5.97 -5.33 8.85
CA LEU A 86 -7.04 -4.50 9.39
C LEU A 86 -7.35 -3.32 8.45
N ALA A 87 -6.31 -2.58 8.03
CA ALA A 87 -6.46 -1.49 7.06
C ALA A 87 -7.05 -1.99 5.73
N ARG A 88 -6.64 -3.18 5.26
CA ARG A 88 -7.14 -3.78 4.01
C ARG A 88 -8.63 -4.07 4.09
N ASN A 89 -9.08 -4.68 5.19
CA ASN A 89 -10.49 -4.94 5.42
C ASN A 89 -11.34 -3.66 5.43
N LEU A 90 -10.82 -2.58 6.01
CA LEU A 90 -11.49 -1.27 5.94
C LEU A 90 -11.57 -0.76 4.49
N TYR A 91 -10.46 -0.81 3.75
CA TYR A 91 -10.38 -0.29 2.40
C TYR A 91 -11.32 -1.00 1.41
N ILE A 92 -11.44 -2.32 1.50
CA ILE A 92 -12.33 -3.12 0.63
C ILE A 92 -13.77 -3.17 1.13
N SER A 93 -14.06 -2.63 2.33
CA SER A 93 -15.40 -2.61 2.89
C SER A 93 -16.40 -1.96 1.93
N PRO A 94 -17.56 -2.59 1.65
CA PRO A 94 -18.58 -2.00 0.79
C PRO A 94 -19.07 -0.62 1.27
N ASN A 95 -19.07 -0.38 2.58
CA ASN A 95 -19.46 0.90 3.16
C ASN A 95 -18.45 2.01 2.81
N ILE A 96 -17.15 1.70 2.83
CA ILE A 96 -16.10 2.63 2.40
C ILE A 96 -16.16 2.81 0.88
N ALA A 97 -16.31 1.71 0.13
CA ALA A 97 -16.37 1.76 -1.33
C ALA A 97 -17.52 2.62 -1.86
N SER A 98 -18.67 2.57 -1.22
CA SER A 98 -19.85 3.36 -1.59
C SER A 98 -19.80 4.82 -1.11
N SER A 99 -19.13 5.08 0.02
CA SER A 99 -19.09 6.43 0.62
C SER A 99 -17.96 7.31 0.10
N PHE A 100 -16.89 6.69 -0.45
CA PHE A 100 -15.70 7.37 -0.93
C PHE A 100 -15.44 6.99 -2.39
N PRO A 101 -15.91 7.82 -3.36
CA PRO A 101 -15.68 7.55 -4.79
C PRO A 101 -14.20 7.53 -5.14
N THR A 102 -13.42 8.44 -4.57
CA THR A 102 -11.96 8.49 -4.73
C THR A 102 -11.29 7.71 -3.61
N ARG A 103 -10.54 6.67 -3.98
CA ARG A 103 -9.80 5.85 -3.02
C ARG A 103 -8.38 5.63 -3.49
N ALA A 104 -7.45 5.60 -2.55
CA ALA A 104 -6.06 5.26 -2.83
C ALA A 104 -5.51 4.35 -1.72
N TRP A 105 -4.66 3.41 -2.10
CA TRP A 105 -3.82 2.63 -1.21
C TRP A 105 -2.39 2.76 -1.69
N ILE A 106 -1.54 3.34 -0.85
CA ILE A 106 -0.10 3.42 -1.12
C ILE A 106 0.67 2.72 -0.01
N CYS A 107 1.80 2.15 -0.37
CA CYS A 107 2.81 1.68 0.57
C CYS A 107 4.02 2.60 0.44
N VAL A 108 4.51 3.13 1.57
CA VAL A 108 5.63 4.07 1.57
C VAL A 108 6.92 3.30 1.82
N SER A 109 7.88 3.41 0.90
CA SER A 109 9.20 2.85 1.12
C SER A 109 9.95 3.61 2.22
N GLN A 110 10.82 2.92 2.95
CA GLN A 110 11.73 3.57 3.92
C GLN A 110 12.55 4.69 3.27
N GLU A 111 13.08 4.41 2.08
CA GLU A 111 13.71 5.40 1.21
C GLU A 111 12.62 5.93 0.28
N TYR A 112 11.94 7.01 0.66
CA TYR A 112 10.94 7.67 -0.19
C TYR A 112 11.49 8.98 -0.73
N ASN A 113 11.02 9.36 -1.92
CA ASN A 113 11.08 10.73 -2.39
C ASN A 113 9.65 11.21 -2.69
N THR A 114 9.45 12.53 -2.63
CA THR A 114 8.13 13.14 -2.81
C THR A 114 7.49 12.79 -4.15
N MET A 115 8.30 12.77 -5.23
CA MET A 115 7.81 12.50 -6.57
C MET A 115 7.24 11.08 -6.72
N ASP A 116 7.94 10.07 -6.20
CA ASP A 116 7.49 8.67 -6.18
C ASP A 116 6.23 8.51 -5.33
N LEU A 117 6.14 9.22 -4.21
CA LEU A 117 4.96 9.23 -3.35
C LEU A 117 3.74 9.77 -4.13
N LEU A 118 3.87 10.92 -4.79
CA LEU A 118 2.81 11.51 -5.62
C LEU A 118 2.40 10.57 -6.76
N TRP A 119 3.36 9.99 -7.46
CA TRP A 119 3.12 8.98 -8.49
C TRP A 119 2.32 7.79 -7.97
N ASN A 120 2.70 7.24 -6.83
CA ASN A 120 2.03 6.08 -6.25
C ASN A 120 0.58 6.40 -5.86
N ILE A 121 0.31 7.60 -5.33
CA ILE A 121 -1.06 8.02 -5.02
C ILE A 121 -1.88 8.15 -6.31
N ILE A 122 -1.36 8.87 -7.30
CA ILE A 122 -2.08 9.10 -8.56
C ILE A 122 -2.35 7.78 -9.28
N LYS A 123 -1.36 6.89 -9.37
CA LYS A 123 -1.53 5.54 -9.94
C LYS A 123 -2.55 4.72 -9.16
N SER A 124 -2.60 4.87 -7.84
CA SER A 124 -3.61 4.17 -7.04
C SER A 124 -5.02 4.70 -7.28
N ILE A 125 -5.20 5.98 -7.62
CA ILE A 125 -6.51 6.59 -7.90
C ILE A 125 -6.97 6.32 -9.33
N GLN A 126 -6.09 6.57 -10.30
CA GLN A 126 -6.40 6.50 -11.75
C GLN A 126 -6.20 5.09 -12.33
N GLY A 127 -5.48 4.22 -11.61
CA GLY A 127 -5.01 2.95 -12.12
C GLY A 127 -3.65 3.04 -12.82
N CYS A 128 -3.05 1.89 -13.09
CA CYS A 128 -1.75 1.78 -13.76
C CYS A 128 -1.94 1.52 -15.27
N THR A 129 -2.66 2.39 -15.98
CA THR A 129 -2.78 2.28 -17.45
C THR A 129 -1.56 2.91 -18.13
N LYS A 130 -1.35 2.55 -19.41
CA LYS A 130 -0.25 3.13 -20.18
C LYS A 130 -0.38 4.65 -20.29
N GLU A 131 -1.60 5.14 -20.48
CA GLU A 131 -1.91 6.57 -20.59
C GLU A 131 -1.55 7.31 -19.30
N THR A 132 -1.88 6.73 -18.13
CA THR A 132 -1.50 7.30 -16.83
C THR A 132 0.01 7.34 -16.67
N LEU A 133 0.72 6.27 -17.02
CA LEU A 133 2.19 6.23 -16.92
C LEU A 133 2.85 7.26 -17.85
N ASP A 134 2.44 7.31 -19.11
CA ASP A 134 2.97 8.24 -20.12
C ASP A 134 2.69 9.72 -19.75
N LEU A 135 1.59 10.00 -19.05
CA LEU A 135 1.27 11.32 -18.52
C LEU A 135 2.20 11.69 -17.36
N LEU A 136 2.35 10.77 -16.39
CA LEU A 136 3.13 10.99 -15.18
C LEU A 136 4.62 11.20 -15.45
N GLU A 137 5.18 10.49 -16.43
CA GLU A 137 6.60 10.63 -16.83
C GLU A 137 6.97 12.02 -17.35
N LYS A 138 5.98 12.79 -17.82
CA LYS A 138 6.19 14.13 -18.38
C LYS A 138 5.95 15.26 -17.36
N MET A 139 5.46 14.93 -16.17
CA MET A 139 5.07 15.90 -15.16
C MET A 139 6.23 16.21 -14.21
N THR A 140 6.39 17.49 -13.88
CA THR A 140 7.26 17.91 -12.76
C THR A 140 6.58 17.61 -11.42
N GLU A 141 7.33 17.64 -10.32
CA GLU A 141 6.76 17.49 -8.96
C GLU A 141 5.58 18.45 -8.71
N ARG A 142 5.71 19.71 -9.15
CA ARG A 142 4.62 20.70 -9.03
C ARG A 142 3.40 20.32 -9.87
N ASP A 143 3.59 19.80 -11.07
CA ASP A 143 2.48 19.36 -11.93
C ASP A 143 1.74 18.19 -11.28
N LEU A 144 2.48 17.27 -10.65
CA LEU A 144 1.92 16.14 -9.91
C LEU A 144 1.11 16.60 -8.69
N GLU A 145 1.60 17.59 -7.94
CA GLU A 145 0.85 18.17 -6.81
C GLU A 145 -0.47 18.81 -7.29
N ILE A 146 -0.44 19.59 -8.36
CA ILE A 146 -1.63 20.22 -8.93
C ILE A 146 -2.61 19.15 -9.41
N TYR A 147 -2.11 18.15 -10.14
CA TYR A 147 -2.93 17.08 -10.66
C TYR A 147 -3.56 16.24 -9.54
N LEU A 148 -2.79 15.89 -8.52
CA LEU A 148 -3.31 15.18 -7.35
C LEU A 148 -4.36 16.01 -6.61
N ARG A 149 -4.13 17.32 -6.44
CA ARG A 149 -5.13 18.23 -5.86
C ARG A 149 -6.42 18.20 -6.66
N ASP A 150 -6.35 18.20 -7.98
CA ASP A 150 -7.52 18.12 -8.84
C ASP A 150 -8.27 16.79 -8.69
N LEU A 151 -7.57 15.67 -8.57
CA LEU A 151 -8.17 14.36 -8.29
C LEU A 151 -8.85 14.28 -6.92
N LEU A 152 -8.35 15.05 -5.94
CA LEU A 152 -8.87 15.10 -4.57
C LEU A 152 -9.87 16.24 -4.33
N LYS A 153 -10.26 16.99 -5.37
CA LYS A 153 -11.35 17.98 -5.29
C LYS A 153 -12.73 17.35 -5.07
N GLU A 154 -12.87 16.07 -5.37
CA GLU A 154 -14.07 15.29 -5.08
C GLU A 154 -14.49 15.41 -3.60
N PRO A 155 -15.80 15.41 -3.29
CA PRO A 155 -16.29 15.78 -1.96
C PRO A 155 -15.83 14.83 -0.85
N LYS A 156 -15.45 13.59 -1.20
CA LYS A 156 -14.95 12.58 -0.25
C LYS A 156 -13.89 11.70 -0.90
N TYR A 157 -12.75 11.59 -0.23
CA TYR A 157 -11.69 10.64 -0.58
C TYR A 157 -11.28 9.80 0.64
N HIS A 158 -10.81 8.58 0.40
CA HIS A 158 -10.24 7.72 1.43
C HIS A 158 -8.88 7.18 0.97
N VAL A 159 -7.82 7.61 1.65
CA VAL A 159 -6.44 7.22 1.33
C VAL A 159 -5.85 6.40 2.48
N VAL A 160 -5.37 5.21 2.16
CA VAL A 160 -4.59 4.38 3.08
C VAL A 160 -3.12 4.55 2.75
N VAL A 161 -2.34 4.93 3.76
CA VAL A 161 -0.88 5.04 3.69
C VAL A 161 -0.29 3.94 4.58
N ASP A 162 0.18 2.87 3.94
CA ASP A 162 0.71 1.69 4.60
C ASP A 162 2.25 1.77 4.74
N ASP A 163 2.76 1.09 5.77
CA ASP A 163 4.20 0.98 6.08
C ASP A 163 4.96 2.32 6.20
N LEU A 164 4.42 3.30 6.93
CA LEU A 164 5.12 4.56 7.22
C LEU A 164 6.21 4.40 8.29
N TRP A 165 7.45 4.73 7.93
CA TRP A 165 8.62 4.63 8.80
C TRP A 165 9.09 5.96 9.39
N HIS A 166 8.83 7.06 8.67
CA HIS A 166 9.40 8.37 8.95
C HIS A 166 8.29 9.42 9.06
N ARG A 167 8.44 10.35 10.00
CA ARG A 167 7.47 11.42 10.23
C ARG A 167 7.45 12.38 9.04
N GLU A 168 8.61 12.63 8.47
CA GLU A 168 8.83 13.46 7.30
C GLU A 168 8.04 12.93 6.09
N ALA A 169 7.88 11.60 5.99
CA ALA A 169 7.07 10.98 4.94
C ALA A 169 5.60 11.30 5.09
N TRP A 170 5.11 11.25 6.33
CA TRP A 170 3.76 11.67 6.66
C TRP A 170 3.57 13.18 6.42
N GLU A 171 4.51 14.03 6.83
CA GLU A 171 4.40 15.48 6.63
C GLU A 171 4.42 15.85 5.14
N SER A 172 5.28 15.22 4.35
CA SER A 172 5.32 15.39 2.88
C SER A 172 4.02 14.94 2.23
N PHE A 173 3.52 13.76 2.60
CA PHE A 173 2.20 13.28 2.17
C PHE A 173 1.11 14.28 2.54
N GLU A 174 1.06 14.67 3.80
CA GLU A 174 0.05 15.56 4.34
C GLU A 174 0.06 16.90 3.61
N MET A 175 1.22 17.51 3.36
CA MET A 175 1.33 18.76 2.60
C MET A 175 0.83 18.63 1.16
N SER A 176 1.07 17.49 0.50
CA SER A 176 0.63 17.27 -0.88
C SER A 176 -0.89 17.23 -1.04
N ILE A 177 -1.60 16.78 0.00
CA ILE A 177 -3.06 16.66 0.01
C ILE A 177 -3.76 17.73 0.87
N SER A 178 -2.99 18.52 1.62
CA SER A 178 -3.51 19.61 2.46
C SER A 178 -3.65 20.90 1.65
N ARG A 179 -4.72 21.62 1.98
CA ARG A 179 -5.02 22.96 1.46
C ARG A 179 -4.05 23.98 2.01
#